data_AF-A0A920R0Z7-F1
#
_entry.id   AF-A0A920R0Z7-F1
#
_cell.length_a   1.000
_cell.length_b   1.000
_cell.length_c   1.000
_cell.angle_alpha   90.00
_cell.angle_beta   90.00
_cell.angle_gamma   90.00
#
_symmetry.space_group_name_H-M   'P 1'
#
loop_
_entity.id
_entity.type
_entity.pdbx_description
1 polymer ?
#
loop_
_entity_poly.entity_id
_entity_poly.type
_entity_poly.pdbx_seq_one_letter_code
_entity_poly.pdbx_strand_id
1 'polypeptide(L)' 'MLNGQKKHGTPVIGIAGSLGAGFREVHQHGIDAVFSLVNRPMSLKAAMEDTKRLVAIATEEACRAVSLKT' A
#
# COMPACT_ATOMS: atom_id res chain seq x y z
N MET A 1 -11.25 -1.77 10.69
CA MET A 1 -12.12 -1.37 9.56
C MET A 1 -12.01 0.14 9.37
N LEU A 2 -11.77 0.61 8.14
CA LEU A 2 -11.60 2.05 7.84
C LEU A 2 -12.98 2.72 7.70
N ASN A 3 -13.67 2.91 8.81
CA ASN A 3 -15.07 3.35 8.84
C ASN A 3 -15.30 4.84 8.47
N GLY A 4 -14.24 5.61 8.22
CA GLY A 4 -14.32 7.07 8.03
C GLY A 4 -14.21 7.59 6.59
N GLN A 5 -13.60 6.84 5.67
CA GLN A 5 -13.16 7.39 4.37
C GLN A 5 -14.21 7.25 3.25
N LYS A 6 -14.94 6.13 3.20
CA LYS A 6 -15.99 5.94 2.17
C LYS A 6 -17.15 6.94 2.30
N LYS A 7 -17.32 7.61 3.44
CA LYS A 7 -18.36 8.64 3.62
C LYS A 7 -18.17 9.89 2.75
N HIS A 8 -16.96 10.13 2.22
CA HIS A 8 -16.65 11.35 1.46
C HIS A 8 -16.12 11.09 0.04
N GLY A 9 -16.15 9.83 -0.44
CA GLY A 9 -15.69 9.49 -1.79
C GLY A 9 -14.17 9.63 -2.02
N THR A 10 -13.39 9.82 -0.95
CA THR A 10 -11.93 9.93 -1.03
C THR A 10 -11.29 8.57 -1.32
N PRO A 11 -10.49 8.42 -2.40
CA PRO A 11 -9.76 7.19 -2.67
C PRO A 11 -8.77 6.84 -1.54
N VAL A 12 -8.70 5.56 -1.18
CA VAL A 12 -7.83 5.06 -0.11
C VAL A 12 -6.84 4.05 -0.66
N ILE A 13 -5.54 4.31 -0.47
CA ILE A 13 -4.46 3.39 -0.83
C ILE A 13 -3.79 2.87 0.44
N GLY A 14 -3.68 1.54 0.57
CA GLY A 14 -2.95 0.89 1.66
C GLY A 14 -1.51 0.54 1.27
N ILE A 15 -0.54 0.92 2.09
CA ILE A 15 0.85 0.48 1.96
C ILE A 15 1.13 -0.53 3.09
N ALA A 16 1.43 -1.78 2.75
CA ALA A 16 1.63 -2.86 3.72
C ALA A 16 3.04 -3.46 3.58
N GLY A 17 3.62 -3.94 4.69
CA GLY A 17 4.96 -4.56 4.70
C GLY A 17 5.14 -5.62 3.60
N SER A 18 4.17 -6.53 3.50
CA SER A 18 4.01 -7.47 2.40
C SER A 18 2.53 -7.78 2.21
N LEU A 19 2.16 -8.36 1.05
CA LEU A 19 0.81 -8.82 0.77
C LEU A 19 0.74 -10.33 0.89
N GLY A 20 -0.01 -10.81 1.89
CA GLY A 20 -0.23 -12.24 2.13
C GLY A 20 -1.47 -12.79 1.43
N ALA A 21 -1.77 -14.07 1.69
CA ALA A 21 -3.04 -14.66 1.28
C ALA A 21 -4.22 -13.86 1.86
N GLY A 22 -5.27 -13.66 1.05
CA GLY A 22 -6.47 -12.92 1.47
C GLY A 22 -6.35 -11.40 1.46
N PHE A 23 -5.21 -10.82 1.03
CA PHE A 23 -5.01 -9.36 1.07
C PHE A 23 -6.10 -8.55 0.33
N ARG A 24 -6.80 -9.16 -0.64
CA ARG A 24 -7.88 -8.53 -1.41
C ARG A 24 -9.14 -8.24 -0.58
N GLU A 25 -9.32 -8.87 0.58
CA GLU A 25 -10.46 -8.63 1.47
C GLU A 25 -10.54 -7.17 1.95
N VAL A 26 -9.40 -6.46 1.98
CA VAL A 26 -9.32 -5.03 2.30
C VAL A 26 -10.19 -4.15 1.42
N HIS A 27 -10.50 -4.58 0.19
CA HIS A 27 -11.38 -3.84 -0.71
C HIS A 27 -12.82 -3.78 -0.18
N GLN A 28 -13.28 -4.83 0.49
CA GLN A 28 -14.58 -4.86 1.17
C GLN A 28 -14.60 -3.92 2.38
N HIS A 29 -13.43 -3.58 2.93
CA HIS A 29 -13.25 -2.67 4.05
C HIS A 29 -12.88 -1.24 3.63
N GLY A 30 -12.98 -0.93 2.34
CA GLY A 30 -12.84 0.42 1.80
C GLY A 30 -11.43 0.89 1.51
N ILE A 31 -10.50 -0.04 1.27
CA ILE A 31 -9.20 0.26 0.65
C ILE A 31 -9.33 0.02 -0.86
N ASP A 32 -9.16 1.04 -1.68
CA ASP A 32 -9.39 0.94 -3.12
C ASP A 32 -8.19 0.32 -3.86
N ALA A 33 -6.97 0.53 -3.37
CA ALA A 33 -5.75 -0.11 -3.89
C ALA A 33 -4.76 -0.44 -2.76
N VAL A 34 -3.88 -1.42 -3.00
CA VAL A 34 -2.84 -1.84 -2.05
C VAL A 34 -1.51 -2.10 -2.71
N PHE A 35 -0.43 -1.68 -2.06
CA PHE A 35 0.94 -1.86 -2.52
C PHE A 35 1.77 -2.57 -1.44
N SER A 36 2.65 -3.46 -1.89
CA SER A 36 3.69 -4.04 -1.03
C SER A 36 4.81 -3.04 -0.83
N LEU A 37 5.25 -2.89 0.42
CA LEU A 37 6.39 -2.09 0.84
C LEU A 37 7.69 -2.74 0.39
N VAL A 38 7.81 -4.05 0.63
CA VAL A 38 8.97 -4.83 0.20
C VAL A 38 8.91 -5.00 -1.31
N ASN A 39 9.93 -4.49 -1.99
CA ASN A 39 10.01 -4.42 -3.46
C ASN A 39 10.98 -5.43 -4.08
N ARG A 40 11.59 -6.28 -3.27
CA ARG A 40 12.51 -7.35 -3.68
C ARG A 40 12.61 -8.41 -2.57
N PRO A 41 13.00 -9.65 -2.88
CA PRO A 41 13.35 -10.62 -1.84
C PRO A 41 14.43 -10.07 -0.89
N MET A 42 14.17 -10.12 0.41
CA MET A 42 15.09 -9.68 1.45
C MET A 42 14.75 -10.31 2.80
N SER A 43 15.69 -10.26 3.74
CA SER A 43 15.42 -10.65 5.12
C SER A 43 14.51 -9.63 5.81
N LEU A 44 13.76 -10.09 6.82
CA LEU A 44 12.95 -9.20 7.66
C LEU A 44 13.80 -8.10 8.30
N LYS A 45 15.00 -8.44 8.79
CA LYS A 45 15.92 -7.47 9.39
C LYS A 45 16.29 -6.35 8.40
N ALA A 46 16.65 -6.72 7.17
CA ALA A 46 16.97 -5.75 6.13
C ALA A 46 15.76 -4.88 5.76
N ALA A 47 14.56 -5.46 5.71
CA ALA A 47 13.33 -4.70 5.47
C ALA A 47 13.07 -3.68 6.58
N MET A 48 13.26 -4.08 7.84
CA MET A 48 13.07 -3.21 9.00
C MET A 48 14.10 -2.06 9.02
N GLU A 49 15.38 -2.36 8.81
CA GLU A 49 16.46 -1.37 8.76
C GLU A 49 16.27 -0.35 7.63
N ASP A 50 15.73 -0.77 6.49
CA ASP A 50 15.55 0.03 5.29
C ASP A 50 14.11 0.59 5.13
N THR A 51 13.27 0.45 6.15
CA THR A 51 11.83 0.78 6.12
C THR A 51 11.58 2.19 5.57
N LYS A 52 12.37 3.18 6.01
CA LYS A 52 12.19 4.58 5.59
C LYS A 52 12.30 4.74 4.07
N ARG A 53 13.30 4.11 3.46
CA ARG A 53 13.52 4.16 2.01
C ARG A 53 12.44 3.39 1.27
N LEU A 54 12.08 2.20 1.78
CA LEU A 54 11.05 1.35 1.18
C LEU A 54 9.68 2.04 1.18
N VAL A 55 9.30 2.74 2.26
CA VAL A 55 8.02 3.48 2.34
C VAL A 55 7.99 4.60 1.32
N ALA A 56 9.09 5.36 1.21
CA ALA A 56 9.18 6.45 0.24
C ALA A 56 8.99 5.95 -1.20
N ILE A 57 9.68 4.87 -1.57
CA ILE A 57 9.55 4.26 -2.90
C ILE A 57 8.13 3.75 -3.15
N ALA A 58 7.58 2.95 -2.24
CA ALA A 58 6.23 2.40 -2.41
C ALA A 58 5.17 3.51 -2.52
N THR A 59 5.33 4.59 -1.76
CA THR A 59 4.45 5.76 -1.83
C THR A 59 4.61 6.52 -3.14
N GLU A 60 5.85 6.74 -3.59
CA GLU A 60 6.13 7.37 -4.88
C GLU A 60 5.49 6.61 -6.04
N GLU A 61 5.67 5.29 -6.08
CA GLU A 61 5.09 4.44 -7.11
C GLU A 61 3.55 4.44 -7.06
N ALA A 62 2.95 4.42 -5.87
CA ALA A 62 1.51 4.56 -5.71
C ALA A 62 1.01 5.92 -6.25
N CYS A 63 1.68 7.01 -5.93
CA CYS A 63 1.35 8.34 -6.46
C CYS A 63 1.52 8.43 -7.97
N ARG A 64 2.58 7.85 -8.54
CA ARG A 64 2.80 7.78 -9.99
C ARG A 64 1.68 6.99 -10.67
N ALA A 65 1.30 5.85 -10.12
CA ALA A 65 0.21 5.02 -10.64
C ALA A 65 -1.12 5.80 -10.69
N VAL A 66 -1.42 6.59 -9.66
CA VAL A 66 -2.62 7.46 -9.64
C VAL A 66 -2.52 8.62 -10.65
N SER A 67 -1.31 9.04 -11.00
CA SER A 67 -1.07 10.14 -11.94
C SER A 67 -1.03 9.74 -13.41
N LEU A 68 -1.13 8.43 -13.71
CA LEU A 68 -1.19 7.95 -15.09
C LEU A 68 -2.48 8.48 -15.75
N LYS A 69 -2.33 9.22 -16.85
CA LYS A 69 -3.48 9.65 -17.65
C LYS A 69 -4.05 8.43 -18.37
N THR A 70 -5.32 8.16 -18.14
CA THR A 70 -6.12 7.19 -18.92
C THR A 70 -6.81 7.92 -20.07
#